data_AF-A0A8B5UGX3-F1
#
_entry.id   AF-A0A8B5UGX3-F1
#
_cell.length_a   1.000
_cell.length_b   1.000
_cell.length_c   1.000
_cell.angle_alpha   90.00
_cell.angle_beta   90.00
_cell.angle_gamma   90.00
#
_symmetry.space_group_name_H-M   'P 1'
#
loop_
_entity.id
_entity.type
_entity.pdbx_description
1 polymer ?
#
loop_
_entity_poly.entity_id
_entity_poly.type
_entity_poly.pdbx_seq_one_letter_code
_entity_poly.pdbx_strand_id
1 'polypeptide(L)'
;MPQYLMIAEKVYKKIKEDDLFSDTPTEHLNNLIGVIRKEIKGTKFKLKYNFIDFDECLTKPLDECAVKIDISLMPSHKNKDEYILWLA
;
A
#
# COMPACT_ATOMS: atom_id res chain seq x y z
N MET A 1 3.22 -5.44 19.84
CA MET A 1 2.58 -4.81 18.67
C MET A 1 2.58 -5.84 17.53
N PRO A 2 1.45 -6.08 16.82
CA PRO A 2 1.41 -7.06 15.72
C PRO A 2 2.52 -6.76 14.69
N GLN A 3 3.18 -7.80 14.14
CA GLN A 3 4.32 -7.63 13.23
C GLN A 3 3.97 -6.79 11.99
N TYR A 4 2.71 -6.86 11.53
CA TYR A 4 2.19 -6.09 10.40
C TYR A 4 2.07 -4.59 10.70
N LEU A 5 1.60 -4.22 11.89
CA LEU A 5 1.50 -2.81 12.29
C LEU A 5 2.88 -2.14 12.34
N MET A 6 3.91 -2.86 12.83
CA MET A 6 5.28 -2.36 12.82
C MET A 6 5.84 -2.17 11.40
N ILE A 7 5.44 -3.01 10.44
CA ILE A 7 5.81 -2.83 9.02
C ILE A 7 5.07 -1.63 8.45
N ALA A 8 3.77 -1.52 8.70
CA ALA A 8 2.94 -0.39 8.24
C ALA A 8 3.49 0.96 8.73
N GLU A 9 3.85 1.07 10.01
CA GLU A 9 4.49 2.26 10.57
C GLU A 9 5.82 2.62 9.87
N LYS A 10 6.67 1.62 9.61
CA LYS A 10 7.95 1.81 8.91
C LYS A 10 7.74 2.27 7.47
N VAL A 11 6.80 1.65 6.77
CA VAL A 11 6.44 2.00 5.39
C VAL A 11 5.92 3.42 5.33
N TYR A 12 4.98 3.80 6.20
CA TYR A 12 4.46 5.18 6.26
C TYR A 12 5.59 6.18 6.51
N LYS A 13 6.47 5.89 7.49
CA LYS A 13 7.60 6.74 7.82
C LYS A 13 8.52 6.95 6.62
N LYS A 14 8.86 5.88 5.87
CA LYS A 14 9.71 5.97 4.68
C LYS A 14 9.07 6.74 3.54
N ILE A 15 7.79 6.51 3.26
CA ILE A 15 7.06 7.27 2.23
C ILE A 15 7.08 8.77 2.57
N LYS A 16 6.94 9.11 3.86
CA LYS A 16 7.03 10.49 4.34
C LYS A 16 8.43 11.09 4.22
N GLU A 17 9.46 10.34 4.61
CA GLU A 17 10.85 10.79 4.59
C GLU A 17 11.40 10.96 3.16
N ASP A 18 10.98 10.09 2.24
CA ASP A 18 11.38 10.09 0.84
C ASP A 18 10.46 10.97 -0.05
N ASP A 19 9.49 11.68 0.54
CA ASP A 19 8.49 12.53 -0.13
C ASP A 19 7.73 11.82 -1.28
N LEU A 20 7.31 10.56 -1.02
CA LEU A 20 6.70 9.67 -2.02
C LEU A 20 5.16 9.68 -1.98
N PHE A 21 4.54 10.57 -1.20
CA PHE A 21 3.10 10.78 -1.26
C PHE A 21 2.75 11.46 -2.58
N SER A 22 1.73 10.94 -3.26
CA SER A 22 1.19 11.54 -4.49
C SER A 22 -0.29 11.76 -4.30
N ASP A 23 -0.80 12.85 -4.88
CA ASP A 23 -2.23 13.11 -4.97
C ASP A 23 -2.90 12.22 -6.03
N THR A 24 -2.10 11.60 -6.92
CA THR A 24 -2.59 10.62 -7.90
C THR A 24 -2.68 9.24 -7.24
N PRO A 25 -3.88 8.63 -7.11
CA PRO A 25 -4.05 7.36 -6.40
C PRO A 25 -3.20 6.21 -6.96
N THR A 26 -3.12 6.06 -8.28
CA THR A 26 -2.30 5.02 -8.93
C THR A 26 -0.81 5.17 -8.59
N GLU A 27 -0.27 6.38 -8.70
CA GLU A 27 1.13 6.66 -8.38
C GLU A 27 1.42 6.44 -6.90
N HIS A 28 0.50 6.89 -6.03
CA HIS A 28 0.60 6.69 -4.60
C HIS A 28 0.66 5.20 -4.22
N LEU A 29 -0.22 4.38 -4.80
CA LEU A 29 -0.26 2.93 -4.58
C LEU A 29 0.98 2.22 -5.14
N ASN A 30 1.48 2.66 -6.29
CA ASN A 30 2.73 2.16 -6.86
C ASN A 30 3.94 2.46 -5.95
N ASN A 31 4.04 3.69 -5.45
CA ASN A 31 5.07 4.08 -4.49
C ASN A 31 4.96 3.28 -3.20
N LEU A 32 3.74 3.12 -2.68
CA LEU A 32 3.45 2.32 -1.48
C LEU A 32 3.93 0.88 -1.61
N ILE A 33 3.55 0.18 -2.68
CA ILE A 33 4.01 -1.19 -2.93
C ILE A 33 5.53 -1.26 -3.12
N GLY A 34 6.12 -0.27 -3.78
CA GLY A 34 7.57 -0.15 -3.92
C GLY A 34 8.28 -0.14 -2.57
N VAL A 35 7.79 0.65 -1.61
CA VAL A 35 8.34 0.72 -0.25
C VAL A 35 8.07 -0.56 0.53
N ILE A 36 6.87 -1.13 0.46
CA ILE A 36 6.54 -2.41 1.13
C ILE A 36 7.51 -3.51 0.66
N ARG A 37 7.75 -3.64 -0.65
CA ARG A 37 8.69 -4.62 -1.21
C ARG A 37 10.09 -4.46 -0.64
N LYS A 38 10.55 -3.23 -0.43
CA LYS A 38 11.85 -2.96 0.18
C LYS A 38 11.86 -3.36 1.67
N GLU A 39 10.80 -3.04 2.42
CA GLU A 39 10.71 -3.33 3.85
C GLU A 39 10.59 -4.82 4.18
N ILE A 40 9.88 -5.59 3.35
CA ILE A 40 9.73 -7.03 3.57
C ILE A 40 10.91 -7.85 3.02
N LYS A 41 11.81 -7.23 2.23
CA LYS A 41 12.96 -7.93 1.64
C LYS A 41 13.86 -8.49 2.74
N GLY A 42 14.15 -9.78 2.66
CA GLY A 42 14.95 -10.49 3.68
C GLY A 42 14.18 -10.88 4.94
N THR A 43 12.88 -10.57 5.01
CA THR A 43 11.98 -11.08 6.06
C THR A 43 11.29 -12.37 5.59
N LYS A 44 10.55 -13.02 6.49
CA LYS A 44 9.67 -14.16 6.17
C LYS A 44 8.41 -13.77 5.39
N PHE A 45 8.10 -12.47 5.29
CA PHE A 45 6.88 -11.99 4.66
C PHE A 45 7.03 -11.95 3.14
N LYS A 46 5.93 -12.25 2.44
CA LYS A 46 5.84 -12.23 0.98
C LYS A 46 4.55 -11.58 0.56
N LEU A 47 4.56 -10.90 -0.58
CA LEU A 47 3.33 -10.41 -1.21
C LEU A 47 2.54 -11.59 -1.75
N LYS A 48 1.22 -11.55 -1.58
CA LYS A 48 0.30 -12.52 -2.21
C LYS A 48 0.29 -12.36 -3.73
N TYR A 49 0.40 -11.12 -4.22
CA TYR A 49 0.43 -10.76 -5.63
C TYR A 49 1.77 -10.10 -5.97
N ASN A 50 2.48 -10.64 -6.95
CA ASN A 50 3.77 -10.11 -7.40
C ASN A 50 3.62 -8.93 -8.37
N PHE A 51 2.49 -8.87 -9.09
CA PHE A 51 2.15 -7.80 -10.01
C PHE A 51 0.73 -7.35 -9.69
N ILE A 52 0.52 -6.04 -9.63
CA ILE A 52 -0.77 -5.42 -9.34
C ILE A 52 -0.89 -4.28 -10.35
N ASP A 53 -1.97 -4.29 -11.13
CA ASP A 53 -2.35 -3.18 -11.99
C ASP A 53 -3.33 -2.30 -11.22
N PHE A 54 -2.83 -1.19 -10.67
CA PHE A 54 -3.66 -0.30 -9.86
C PHE A 54 -4.62 0.55 -10.69
N ASP A 55 -4.33 0.78 -11.97
CA ASP A 55 -5.28 1.46 -12.86
C ASP A 55 -6.50 0.56 -13.10
N GLU A 56 -6.30 -0.74 -13.29
CA GLU A 56 -7.40 -1.70 -13.34
C GLU A 56 -8.20 -1.72 -12.03
N CYS A 57 -7.52 -1.78 -10.88
CA CYS A 57 -8.17 -1.83 -9.56
C CYS A 57 -9.00 -0.56 -9.24
N LEU A 58 -8.62 0.60 -9.80
CA LEU A 58 -9.31 1.87 -9.57
C LEU A 58 -10.44 2.13 -10.58
N THR A 59 -10.40 1.51 -11.76
CA THR A 59 -11.33 1.82 -12.86
C THR A 59 -12.39 0.75 -13.09
N LYS A 60 -12.13 -0.51 -12.71
CA LYS A 60 -13.03 -1.63 -12.95
C LYS A 60 -13.67 -2.17 -11.67
N PRO A 61 -14.85 -2.82 -11.77
CA PRO A 61 -15.41 -3.60 -10.66
C PRO A 61 -14.46 -4.72 -10.24
N LEU A 62 -14.44 -5.04 -8.94
CA LEU A 62 -13.55 -6.07 -8.37
C LEU A 62 -13.64 -7.45 -9.05
N ASP A 63 -14.80 -7.80 -9.59
CA ASP A 63 -15.03 -9.09 -10.25
C ASP A 63 -14.40 -9.21 -11.63
N GLU A 64 -14.07 -8.07 -12.25
CA GLU A 64 -13.42 -8.00 -13.56
C GLU A 64 -11.90 -7.82 -13.46
N CYS A 65 -11.39 -7.47 -12.27
CA CYS A 65 -9.96 -7.28 -12.04
C CYS A 65 -9.21 -8.63 -11.93
N ALA A 66 -8.02 -8.71 -12.53
CA ALA A 66 -7.15 -9.87 -12.38
C ALA A 66 -6.69 -10.07 -10.92
N VAL A 67 -6.54 -8.95 -10.20
CA VAL A 67 -6.19 -8.91 -8.79
C VAL A 67 -7.34 -8.31 -7.99
N LYS A 68 -7.89 -9.10 -7.06
CA LYS A 68 -9.01 -8.70 -6.21
C LYS A 68 -8.51 -8.03 -4.94
N ILE A 69 -8.09 -6.77 -5.05
CA ILE A 69 -7.74 -5.91 -3.91
C ILE A 69 -8.78 -4.79 -3.83
N ASP A 70 -9.44 -4.68 -2.70
CA ASP A 70 -10.35 -3.57 -2.42
C ASP A 70 -9.58 -2.39 -1.82
N ILE A 71 -9.58 -1.29 -2.56
CA ILE A 71 -8.93 -0.02 -2.20
C ILE A 71 -9.95 1.12 -2.01
N SER A 72 -11.25 0.81 -2.05
CA SER A 72 -12.33 1.80 -1.99
C SER A 72 -12.36 2.60 -0.68
N LEU A 73 -11.84 2.03 0.41
CA LEU A 73 -11.77 2.65 1.74
C LEU A 73 -10.39 3.22 2.07
N MET A 74 -9.52 3.45 1.08
CA MET A 74 -8.20 4.04 1.31
C MET A 74 -8.33 5.44 1.95
N PRO A 75 -7.84 5.63 3.19
CA PRO A 75 -7.93 6.93 3.85
C PRO A 75 -6.90 7.91 3.27
N SER A 76 -7.08 9.20 3.56
CA SER A 76 -6.06 10.19 3.23
C SER A 76 -4.76 9.89 3.99
N HIS A 77 -3.62 9.92 3.31
CA HIS A 77 -2.30 9.78 3.93
C HIS A 77 -1.99 10.85 4.99
N LYS A 78 -2.76 11.96 5.00
CA LYS A 78 -2.70 13.01 6.02
C LYS A 78 -3.23 12.51 7.38
N ASN A 79 -4.18 11.58 7.37
CA ASN A 79 -4.70 10.92 8.57
C ASN A 79 -3.79 9.73 8.91
N LYS A 80 -2.64 10.03 9.52
CA LYS A 80 -1.58 9.05 9.78
C LYS A 80 -2.09 7.75 10.41
N ASP A 81 -2.85 7.84 11.49
CA ASP A 81 -3.23 6.65 12.27
C ASP A 81 -4.23 5.78 11.51
N GLU A 82 -5.24 6.38 10.86
CA GLU A 82 -6.16 5.66 9.97
C GLU A 82 -5.44 4.99 8.81
N TYR A 83 -4.48 5.68 8.21
CA TYR A 83 -3.70 5.16 7.09
C TYR A 83 -2.81 3.98 7.51
N ILE A 84 -2.13 4.09 8.65
CA ILE A 84 -1.31 2.99 9.19
C ILE A 84 -2.17 1.78 9.53
N LEU A 85 -3.38 2.00 10.08
CA LEU A 85 -4.31 0.93 10.38
C LEU A 85 -4.87 0.26 9.12
N TRP A 86 -5.20 1.04 8.08
CA TRP A 86 -5.64 0.50 6.79
C TRP A 86 -4.55 -0.34 6.09
N LEU A 87 -3.28 0.00 6.31
CA LEU A 87 -2.13 -0.70 5.72
C LEU A 87 -1.74 -2.02 6.43
N ALA A 88 -2.12 -2.19 7.71
CA ALA A 88 -1.66 -3.30 8.56
C ALA A 88 -2.53 -4.57 8.43
#